data_AF-A0A1W2CPS3-F1
#
_entry.id   AF-A0A1W2CPS3-F1
#
_cell.length_a   1.000
_cell.length_b   1.000
_cell.length_c   1.000
_cell.angle_alpha   90.00
_cell.angle_beta   90.00
_cell.angle_gamma   90.00
#
_symmetry.space_group_name_H-M   'P 1'
#
loop_
_entity.id
_entity.type
_entity.pdbx_description
1 polymer ?
#
loop_
_entity_poly.entity_id
_entity_poly.type
_entity_poly.pdbx_seq_one_letter_code
_entity_poly.pdbx_strand_id
1 'polypeptide(L)'
;MYKLDNDSKYFKAKERVERLKKFYSTLLKNIFVIVLTGAINYYTNEWRYPWFLWVVFGVSIGTIIQAIKLFGYTSLFGRDWEERKIQELMKDEDRKGRWE
;
A
#
# COMPACT_ATOMS: atom_id res chain seq x y z
N MET A 1 27.66 18.23 -7.78
CA MET A 1 26.71 17.13 -8.08
C MET A 1 26.29 16.45 -6.77
N TYR A 2 25.42 17.06 -5.95
CA TYR A 2 24.97 16.46 -4.65
C TYR A 2 23.55 16.87 -4.23
N LYS A 3 22.93 17.88 -4.86
CA LYS A 3 21.56 18.34 -4.52
C LYS A 3 20.44 17.44 -5.07
N LEU A 4 20.65 16.79 -6.23
CA LEU A 4 19.65 15.91 -6.87
C LEU A 4 19.30 14.68 -6.03
N ASP A 5 20.26 14.13 -5.27
CA ASP A 5 20.03 12.96 -4.42
C ASP A 5 19.10 13.28 -3.25
N ASN A 6 19.25 14.47 -2.64
CA ASN A 6 18.46 14.88 -1.48
C ASN A 6 16.99 15.11 -1.86
N ASP A 7 16.72 15.75 -3.00
CA ASP A 7 15.34 15.94 -3.50
C ASP A 7 14.68 14.61 -3.86
N SER A 8 15.43 13.65 -4.41
CA SER A 8 14.90 12.32 -4.75
C SER A 8 14.50 11.51 -3.51
N LYS A 9 15.32 11.56 -2.44
CA LYS A 9 15.03 10.91 -1.16
C LYS A 9 13.83 11.56 -0.47
N TYR A 10 13.75 12.89 -0.52
CA TYR A 10 12.65 13.63 0.06
C TYR A 10 11.33 13.35 -0.67
N PHE A 11 11.34 13.30 -2.00
CA PHE A 11 10.16 12.98 -2.80
C PHE A 11 9.66 11.55 -2.54
N LYS A 12 10.58 10.57 -2.50
CA LYS A 12 10.25 9.16 -2.16
C LYS A 12 9.68 9.02 -0.74
N ALA A 13 10.23 9.75 0.23
CA ALA A 13 9.72 9.76 1.60
C ALA A 13 8.31 10.37 1.65
N LYS A 14 8.08 11.49 0.96
CA LYS A 14 6.77 12.16 0.88
C LYS A 14 5.71 11.23 0.26
N GLU A 15 6.04 10.57 -0.84
CA GLU A 15 5.13 9.66 -1.53
C GLU A 15 4.75 8.45 -0.64
N ARG A 16 5.71 7.90 0.13
CA ARG A 16 5.43 6.88 1.14
C ARG A 16 4.45 7.37 2.21
N VAL A 17 4.66 8.57 2.74
CA VAL A 17 3.79 9.16 3.76
C VAL A 17 2.38 9.39 3.23
N GLU A 18 2.25 9.85 1.99
CA GLU A 18 0.96 10.09 1.34
C GLU A 18 0.17 8.78 1.13
N ARG A 19 0.85 7.71 0.69
CA ARG A 19 0.24 6.38 0.60
C ARG A 19 -0.18 5.83 1.96
N LEU A 20 0.63 6.04 3.00
CA LEU A 20 0.28 5.68 4.38
C LEU A 20 -0.98 6.42 4.84
N LYS A 21 -1.03 7.75 4.67
CA LYS A 21 -2.19 8.57 5.02
C LYS A 21 -3.46 8.08 4.34
N LYS A 22 -3.38 7.78 3.05
CA LYS A 22 -4.51 7.25 2.27
C LYS A 22 -5.00 5.92 2.83
N PHE A 23 -4.08 5.01 3.16
CA PHE A 23 -4.42 3.73 3.79
C PHE A 23 -5.10 3.89 5.16
N TYR A 24 -4.54 4.70 6.06
CA TYR A 24 -5.15 4.97 7.36
C TYR A 24 -6.54 5.62 7.23
N SER A 25 -6.73 6.53 6.27
CA SER A 25 -8.04 7.12 5.99
C SER A 25 -9.07 6.07 5.58
N THR A 26 -8.70 5.13 4.70
CA THR A 26 -9.58 4.02 4.31
C THR A 26 -9.86 3.08 5.48
N LEU A 27 -8.85 2.77 6.29
CA LEU A 27 -8.98 1.94 7.50
C LEU A 27 -9.96 2.53 8.51
N LEU A 28 -9.86 3.82 8.80
CA LEU A 28 -10.77 4.52 9.71
C LEU A 28 -12.21 4.48 9.19
N LYS A 29 -12.41 4.75 7.89
CA LYS A 29 -13.73 4.63 7.26
C LYS A 29 -14.28 3.21 7.37
N ASN A 30 -13.45 2.21 7.13
CA ASN A 30 -13.82 0.80 7.19
C ASN A 30 -14.23 0.38 8.61
N ILE A 31 -13.49 0.82 9.64
CA ILE A 31 -13.85 0.60 11.05
C ILE A 31 -15.20 1.26 11.36
N PHE A 32 -15.39 2.51 10.94
CA PHE A 32 -16.65 3.23 11.17
C PHE A 32 -17.85 2.51 10.54
N VAL A 33 -17.71 2.01 9.30
CA VAL A 33 -18.74 1.23 8.62
C VAL A 33 -19.05 -0.06 9.38
N ILE A 34 -18.04 -0.79 9.85
CA ILE A 34 -18.22 -2.03 10.62
C ILE A 34 -18.96 -1.75 11.94
N VAL A 35 -18.54 -0.72 12.68
CA VAL A 35 -19.18 -0.34 13.96
C VAL A 35 -20.64 0.05 13.75
N LEU A 36 -20.90 0.90 12.75
CA LEU A 36 -22.27 1.34 12.42
C LEU A 36 -23.15 0.14 12.01
N THR A 37 -22.62 -0.75 11.17
CA THR A 37 -23.35 -1.95 10.72
C THR A 37 -23.61 -2.91 11.87
N GLY A 38 -22.63 -3.13 12.75
CA GLY A 38 -22.77 -3.96 13.93
C GLY A 38 -23.81 -3.40 14.91
N ALA A 39 -23.83 -2.09 15.11
CA ALA A 39 -24.85 -1.42 15.90
C ALA A 39 -26.25 -1.64 15.30
N ILE A 40 -26.42 -1.42 13.99
CA ILE A 40 -27.70 -1.67 13.29
C ILE A 40 -28.12 -3.14 13.42
N ASN A 41 -27.20 -4.08 13.23
CA ASN A 41 -27.49 -5.51 13.36
C ASN A 41 -27.96 -5.88 14.79
N TYR A 42 -27.35 -5.28 15.81
CA TYR A 42 -27.76 -5.43 17.21
C TYR A 42 -29.18 -4.88 17.44
N TYR A 43 -29.44 -3.64 17.04
CA TYR A 43 -30.74 -3.01 17.25
C TYR A 43 -31.88 -3.63 16.45
N THR A 44 -31.60 -4.21 15.29
CA THR A 44 -32.66 -4.75 14.40
C THR A 44 -33.05 -6.18 14.76
N ASN A 45 -32.10 -7.01 15.16
CA ASN A 45 -32.31 -8.47 15.24
C ASN A 45 -31.65 -9.14 16.46
N GLU A 46 -31.07 -8.39 17.41
CA GLU A 46 -30.37 -8.95 18.59
C GLU A 46 -29.40 -10.08 18.20
N TRP A 47 -28.71 -9.95 17.06
CA TRP A 47 -27.74 -10.93 16.54
C TRP A 47 -28.31 -12.27 16.07
N ARG A 48 -29.63 -12.41 16.03
CA ARG A 48 -30.32 -13.63 15.57
C ARG A 48 -30.02 -13.97 14.11
N TYR A 49 -29.74 -12.95 13.29
CA TYR A 49 -29.19 -13.08 11.94
C TYR A 49 -27.99 -12.14 11.76
N PRO A 50 -26.75 -12.62 11.93
CA PRO A 50 -25.54 -11.80 11.92
C PRO A 50 -25.09 -11.45 10.49
N TRP A 51 -25.98 -10.83 9.70
CA TRP A 51 -25.68 -10.42 8.32
C TRP A 51 -24.51 -9.40 8.23
N PHE A 52 -24.17 -8.73 9.34
CA PHE A 52 -23.01 -7.84 9.43
C PHE A 52 -21.68 -8.57 9.10
N LEU A 53 -21.62 -9.89 9.26
CA LEU A 53 -20.45 -10.69 8.91
C LEU A 53 -20.09 -10.57 7.41
N TRP A 54 -21.10 -10.46 6.53
CA TRP A 54 -20.87 -10.23 5.10
C TRP A 54 -20.23 -8.88 4.83
N VAL A 55 -20.64 -7.85 5.58
CA VAL A 55 -20.05 -6.50 5.49
C VAL A 55 -18.61 -6.52 6.00
N VAL A 56 -18.37 -7.15 7.16
CA VAL A 56 -17.01 -7.33 7.69
C VAL A 56 -16.13 -8.08 6.69
N PHE A 57 -16.65 -9.13 6.04
CA PHE A 57 -15.90 -9.91 5.06
C PHE A 57 -15.49 -9.08 3.83
N GLY A 58 -16.44 -8.36 3.23
CA GLY A 58 -16.16 -7.49 2.09
C GLY A 58 -15.16 -6.37 2.41
N VAL A 59 -15.32 -5.74 3.57
CA VAL A 59 -14.42 -4.67 4.04
C VAL A 59 -13.03 -5.22 4.37
N SER A 60 -12.95 -6.41 4.98
CA SER A 60 -11.68 -7.06 5.34
C SER A 60 -10.87 -7.41 4.10
N ILE A 61 -11.48 -7.99 3.08
CA ILE A 61 -10.81 -8.30 1.80
C ILE A 61 -10.29 -7.03 1.14
N GLY A 62 -11.11 -5.98 1.06
CA GLY A 62 -10.70 -4.70 0.48
C GLY A 62 -9.53 -4.05 1.22
N THR A 63 -9.50 -4.20 2.55
CA THR A 63 -8.41 -3.69 3.41
C THR A 63 -7.13 -4.51 3.22
N ILE A 64 -7.22 -5.84 3.16
CA ILE A 64 -6.07 -6.74 2.93
C ILE A 64 -5.43 -6.46 1.57
N ILE A 65 -6.21 -6.29 0.51
CA ILE A 65 -5.67 -5.96 -0.82
C ILE A 65 -4.94 -4.61 -0.81
N GLN A 66 -5.51 -3.60 -0.14
CA GLN A 66 -4.85 -2.29 0.01
C GLN A 66 -3.57 -2.38 0.86
N ALA A 67 -3.59 -3.17 1.92
CA ALA A 67 -2.42 -3.43 2.75
C ALA A 67 -1.32 -4.14 1.94
N ILE A 68 -1.66 -5.17 1.17
CA ILE A 68 -0.71 -5.86 0.27
C ILE A 68 -0.14 -4.89 -0.76
N LYS A 69 -0.93 -3.98 -1.34
CA LYS A 69 -0.39 -2.96 -2.26
C LYS A 69 0.56 -1.98 -1.56
N LEU A 70 0.27 -1.56 -0.33
CA LEU A 70 1.08 -0.62 0.43
C LEU A 70 2.40 -1.25 0.91
N PHE A 71 2.32 -2.43 1.54
CA PHE A 71 3.44 -3.14 2.15
C PHE A 71 4.18 -4.03 1.14
N GLY A 72 3.47 -4.69 0.23
CA GLY A 72 4.04 -5.59 -0.77
C GLY A 72 4.90 -4.89 -1.82
N TYR A 73 4.51 -3.68 -2.26
CA TYR A 73 5.37 -2.87 -3.13
C TYR A 73 6.65 -2.42 -2.41
N THR A 74 6.60 -2.30 -1.08
CA THR A 74 7.66 -1.69 -0.28
C THR A 74 8.65 -2.72 0.30
N SER A 75 8.23 -3.97 0.52
CA SER A 75 8.94 -4.91 1.41
C SER A 75 9.51 -6.16 0.77
N LEU A 76 8.96 -6.71 -0.32
CA LEU A 76 9.33 -8.06 -0.78
C LEU A 76 9.96 -8.11 -2.18
N PHE A 77 9.58 -7.21 -3.09
CA PHE A 77 10.07 -7.27 -4.47
C PHE A 77 10.57 -5.95 -5.03
N GLY A 78 10.16 -4.79 -4.50
CA GLY A 78 10.42 -3.50 -5.13
C GLY A 78 11.90 -3.08 -5.12
N ARG A 79 12.51 -2.96 -3.94
CA ARG A 79 13.85 -2.35 -3.80
C ARG A 79 14.97 -3.19 -4.37
N ASP A 80 15.07 -4.47 -3.99
CA ASP A 80 16.16 -5.33 -4.46
C ASP A 80 16.04 -5.65 -5.95
N TRP A 81 14.83 -5.70 -6.51
CA TRP A 81 14.66 -5.88 -7.95
C TRP A 81 14.93 -4.58 -8.73
N GLU A 82 14.41 -3.43 -8.28
CA GLU A 82 14.72 -2.14 -8.90
C GLU A 82 16.22 -1.87 -8.90
N GLU A 83 16.88 -2.06 -7.76
CA GLU A 83 18.29 -1.77 -7.60
C GLU A 83 19.16 -2.72 -8.44
N ARG A 84 18.77 -4.00 -8.56
CA ARG A 84 19.39 -4.95 -9.51
C ARG A 84 19.16 -4.55 -10.96
N LYS A 85 17.95 -4.12 -11.33
CA LYS A 85 17.62 -3.79 -12.73
C LYS A 85 18.31 -2.50 -13.18
N ILE A 86 18.43 -1.51 -12.29
CA ILE A 86 19.21 -0.28 -12.52
C ILE A 86 20.70 -0.64 -12.70
N GLN A 87 21.25 -1.49 -11.84
CA GLN A 87 22.64 -1.97 -11.95
C GLN A 87 22.90 -2.72 -13.26
N GLU A 88 21.94 -3.52 -13.73
CA GLU A 88 22.02 -4.19 -15.03
C GLU A 88 22.03 -3.20 -16.19
N LEU A 89 21.13 -2.22 -16.21
CA LEU A 89 21.05 -1.21 -17.27
C LEU A 89 22.33 -0.35 -17.33
N MET A 90 22.86 0.08 -16.18
CA MET A 90 24.13 0.83 -16.13
C MET A 90 25.30 0.01 -16.68
N LYS A 91 25.37 -1.30 -16.36
CA LYS A 91 26.39 -2.20 -16.90
C LYS A 91 26.24 -2.43 -18.40
N ASP A 92 25.03 -2.43 -18.92
CA ASP A 92 24.77 -2.59 -20.35
C ASP A 92 25.17 -1.33 -21.14
N GLU A 93 24.92 -0.15 -20.59
CA GLU A 93 25.38 1.13 -21.15
C GLU A 93 26.91 1.25 -21.14
N ASP A 94 27.57 0.93 -20.02
CA ASP A 94 29.04 0.92 -19.92
C ASP A 94 29.66 -0.09 -20.91
N ARG A 95 29.00 -1.23 -21.12
CA ARG A 95 29.48 -2.23 -22.07
C ARG A 95 29.32 -1.75 -23.50
N LYS A 96 28.23 -1.06 -23.84
CA LYS A 96 28.01 -0.47 -25.18
C LYS A 96 29.00 0.65 -25.50
N GLY A 97 29.30 1.54 -24.54
CA GLY A 97 30.25 2.65 -24.74
C GLY A 97 31.72 2.24 -24.87
N ARG A 98 32.06 0.95 -24.66
CA ARG A 98 33.43 0.41 -24.82
C ARG A 98 33.69 -0.18 -26.22
N TRP A 99 32.66 -0.35 -27.05
CA TRP A 99 32.77 -0.88 -28.41
C TRP A 99 32.55 0.18 -29.51
N GLU A 100 32.43 1.45 -29.12
CA GLU A 100 32.54 2.64 -29.99
C GLU A 100 33.85 3.37 -29.69
#